data_AF-A0A9D6VSJ3-F1
#
_entry.id   AF-A0A9D6VSJ3-F1
#
_cell.length_a   1.000
_cell.length_b   1.000
_cell.length_c   1.000
_cell.angle_alpha   90.00
_cell.angle_beta   90.00
_cell.angle_gamma   90.00
#
_symmetry.space_group_name_H-M   'P 1'
#
loop_
_entity.id
_entity.type
_entity.pdbx_description
1 polymer ?
#
loop_
_entity_poly.entity_id
_entity_poly.type
_entity_poly.pdbx_seq_one_letter_code
_entity_poly.pdbx_strand_id
1 'polypeptide(L)'
;MKLKEENSDDDLIEVEGDHKTLLADGVYIGKCIEVTLGSYYGKPKIILGFETRSNPPVQCEDVVYAYLNFSKKISRSSKLYKWIVVATDGNPPVRRDRFSPKSMFLGKFFRFSTRTSDKKFRNGEPTPAVLHYSVLDELMELIDEKDLSASIEKNRSY
;
A
#
# COMPACT_ATOMS: atom_id res chain seq x y z
N MET A 1 5.37 -32.22 48.70
CA MET A 1 4.61 -32.50 47.45
C MET A 1 3.13 -32.34 47.73
N LYS A 2 2.54 -31.24 47.25
CA LYS A 2 1.10 -31.10 46.96
C LYS A 2 1.02 -30.27 45.68
N LEU A 3 0.33 -30.82 44.69
CA LEU A 3 0.14 -30.28 43.36
C LEU A 3 -1.17 -29.49 43.28
N LYS A 4 -1.11 -28.46 42.43
CA LYS A 4 -2.19 -27.83 41.66
C LYS A 4 -3.22 -26.98 42.41
N GLU A 5 -3.31 -25.72 41.98
CA GLU A 5 -4.33 -25.30 41.01
C GLU A 5 -3.71 -24.24 40.08
N GLU A 6 -3.61 -24.57 38.79
CA GLU A 6 -3.24 -23.64 37.71
C GLU A 6 -4.56 -23.03 37.22
N ASN A 7 -4.76 -21.74 37.46
CA ASN A 7 -5.80 -20.97 36.80
C ASN A 7 -5.38 -20.77 35.34
N SER A 8 -5.97 -21.55 34.43
CA SER A 8 -5.94 -21.26 33.00
C SER A 8 -7.18 -20.44 32.65
N ASP A 9 -7.11 -19.14 32.93
CA ASP A 9 -7.94 -18.17 32.22
C ASP A 9 -7.35 -18.04 30.82
N ASP A 10 -7.77 -18.94 29.93
CA ASP A 10 -7.61 -18.78 28.49
C ASP A 10 -8.48 -17.58 28.07
N ASP A 11 -7.92 -16.38 28.21
CA ASP A 11 -8.39 -15.17 27.57
C ASP A 11 -8.34 -15.39 26.05
N LEU A 12 -9.41 -15.93 25.49
CA LEU A 12 -9.68 -15.91 24.07
C LEU A 12 -9.80 -14.45 23.65
N ILE A 13 -8.71 -13.91 23.10
CA ILE A 13 -8.72 -12.62 22.42
C ILE A 13 -9.59 -12.81 21.17
N GLU A 14 -10.85 -12.38 21.24
CA GLU A 14 -11.66 -12.14 20.05
C GLU A 14 -11.01 -11.00 19.26
N VAL A 15 -10.14 -11.38 18.33
CA VAL A 15 -9.67 -10.46 17.31
C VAL A 15 -10.83 -10.32 16.32
N GLU A 16 -11.71 -9.35 16.57
CA GLU A 16 -12.57 -8.78 15.53
C GLU A 16 -11.67 -8.15 14.47
N GLY A 17 -11.12 -9.01 13.61
CA GLY A 17 -10.53 -8.59 12.37
C GLY A 17 -11.68 -8.28 11.43
N ASP A 18 -12.00 -6.99 11.26
CA ASP A 18 -12.66 -6.55 10.03
C ASP A 18 -11.87 -7.17 8.87
N HIS A 19 -12.39 -8.27 8.32
CA HIS A 19 -11.77 -8.95 7.19
C HIS A 19 -11.94 -8.01 6.00
N LYS A 20 -11.02 -7.05 5.87
CA LYS A 20 -10.94 -6.20 4.70
C LYS A 20 -10.87 -7.11 3.50
N THR A 21 -11.84 -6.97 2.62
CA THR A 21 -11.93 -7.75 1.39
C THR A 21 -10.60 -7.62 0.65
N LEU A 22 -10.03 -8.75 0.28
CA LEU A 22 -8.85 -8.76 -0.56
C LEU A 22 -9.20 -8.16 -1.92
N LEU A 23 -8.63 -6.99 -2.21
CA LEU A 23 -8.59 -6.48 -3.58
C LEU A 23 -7.85 -7.48 -4.45
N ALA A 24 -8.51 -7.88 -5.55
CA ALA A 24 -7.92 -8.75 -6.54
C ALA A 24 -6.62 -8.15 -7.11
N ASP A 25 -5.75 -9.02 -7.60
CA ASP A 25 -4.55 -8.61 -8.32
C ASP A 25 -4.97 -7.98 -9.65
N GLY A 26 -4.51 -6.76 -9.93
CA GLY A 26 -4.94 -6.05 -11.12
C GLY A 26 -4.48 -4.61 -11.16
N VAL A 27 -5.02 -3.87 -12.13
CA VAL A 27 -4.74 -2.45 -12.34
C VAL A 27 -5.93 -1.62 -11.90
N TYR A 28 -5.66 -0.63 -11.07
CA TYR A 28 -6.65 0.23 -10.43
C TYR A 28 -6.28 1.69 -10.66
N ILE A 29 -7.28 2.54 -10.54
CA ILE A 29 -7.09 3.97 -10.33
C ILE A 29 -7.46 4.26 -8.88
N GLY A 30 -6.75 5.18 -8.24
CA GLY A 30 -7.13 5.62 -6.91
C GLY A 30 -6.45 6.91 -6.50
N LYS A 31 -6.98 7.50 -5.43
CA LYS A 31 -6.51 8.76 -4.86
C LYS A 31 -5.59 8.45 -3.68
N CYS A 32 -4.43 9.10 -3.61
CA CYS A 32 -3.62 9.02 -2.41
C CYS A 32 -4.27 9.88 -1.31
N ILE A 33 -4.75 9.24 -0.25
CA ILE A 33 -5.46 9.91 0.86
C ILE A 33 -4.61 9.98 2.14
N GLU A 34 -3.55 9.18 2.22
CA GLU A 34 -2.70 9.11 3.41
C GLU A 34 -1.22 9.10 3.03
N VAL A 35 -0.44 9.91 3.75
CA VAL A 35 1.03 9.93 3.65
C VAL A 35 1.62 10.02 5.05
N THR A 36 2.21 8.92 5.49
CA THR A 36 2.76 8.76 6.84
C THR A 36 4.26 8.47 6.77
N LEU A 37 5.04 9.18 7.58
CA LEU A 37 6.45 8.88 7.82
C LEU A 37 6.54 8.06 9.09
N GLY A 38 7.07 6.84 8.99
CA GLY A 38 7.10 5.91 10.10
C GLY A 38 8.35 5.05 10.13
N SER A 39 8.34 4.08 11.04
CA SER A 39 9.35 3.04 11.13
C SER A 39 8.64 1.69 11.10
N TYR A 40 9.15 0.75 10.31
CA TYR A 40 8.65 -0.62 10.28
C TYR A 40 9.83 -1.57 10.43
N TYR A 41 9.81 -2.39 11.48
CA TYR A 41 10.96 -3.20 11.93
C TYR A 41 12.26 -2.38 12.06
N GLY A 42 12.17 -1.18 12.65
CA GLY A 42 13.32 -0.30 12.88
C GLY A 42 13.87 0.41 11.63
N LYS A 43 13.28 0.18 10.45
CA LYS A 43 13.70 0.82 9.20
C LYS A 43 12.75 1.97 8.87
N PRO A 44 13.26 3.18 8.54
CA PRO A 44 12.42 4.29 8.11
C PRO A 44 11.61 3.94 6.86
N LYS A 45 10.31 4.28 6.88
CA LYS A 45 9.36 4.04 5.80
C LYS A 45 8.57 5.29 5.47
N ILE A 46 8.21 5.40 4.19
CA ILE A 46 7.07 6.19 3.74
C ILE A 46 5.93 5.20 3.54
N ILE A 47 4.81 5.45 4.19
CA ILE A 47 3.57 4.68 4.05
C ILE A 47 2.60 5.57 3.27
N LEU A 48 2.12 5.05 2.14
CA LEU A 48 1.14 5.73 1.31
C LEU A 48 -0.16 4.92 1.30
N GLY A 49 -1.29 5.55 1.58
CA GLY A 49 -2.62 4.95 1.50
C GLY A 49 -3.36 5.45 0.26
N PHE A 50 -3.88 4.53 -0.54
CA PHE A 50 -4.61 4.84 -1.77
C PHE A 50 -6.03 4.32 -1.67
N GLU A 51 -7.00 5.23 -1.71
CA GLU A 51 -8.41 4.90 -1.86
C GLU A 51 -8.67 4.54 -3.32
N THR A 52 -9.07 3.29 -3.58
CA THR A 52 -9.40 2.86 -4.94
C THR A 52 -10.64 3.58 -5.47
N ARG A 53 -10.58 3.97 -6.75
CA ARG A 53 -11.67 4.54 -7.53
C ARG A 53 -11.73 3.73 -8.83
N SER A 54 -12.41 2.58 -8.76
CA SER A 54 -12.49 1.63 -9.88
C SER A 54 -13.92 1.31 -10.28
N ASN A 55 -14.10 0.79 -11.49
CA ASN A 55 -15.40 0.40 -12.05
C ASN A 55 -15.31 -1.04 -12.62
N PRO A 56 -16.14 -2.00 -12.18
CA PRO A 56 -17.25 -1.84 -11.23
C PRO A 56 -16.76 -1.37 -9.86
N PRO A 57 -17.57 -0.56 -9.14
CA PRO A 57 -17.22 -0.10 -7.81
C PRO A 57 -16.94 -1.33 -6.94
N VAL A 58 -15.68 -1.48 -6.54
CA VAL A 58 -15.33 -2.42 -5.47
C VAL A 58 -16.11 -1.94 -4.25
N GLN A 59 -16.91 -2.83 -3.66
CA GLN A 59 -17.71 -2.47 -2.49
C GLN A 59 -16.78 -1.97 -1.38
N CYS A 60 -17.03 -0.75 -0.93
CA CYS A 60 -16.27 0.01 0.06
C CYS A 60 -14.85 0.40 -0.36
N GLU A 61 -14.57 1.70 -0.29
CA GLU A 61 -13.41 2.40 0.30
C GLU A 61 -12.13 1.59 0.64
N ASP A 62 -11.72 0.64 -0.19
CA ASP A 62 -10.56 -0.18 0.09
C ASP A 62 -9.29 0.68 -0.08
N VAL A 63 -8.68 0.97 1.06
CA VAL A 63 -7.40 1.65 1.14
C VAL A 63 -6.29 0.63 0.97
N VAL A 64 -5.59 0.70 -0.16
CA VAL A 64 -4.38 -0.09 -0.40
C VAL A 64 -3.17 0.66 0.12
N TYR A 65 -2.34 -0.04 0.87
CA TYR A 65 -1.12 0.54 1.42
C TYR A 65 0.12 0.16 0.62
N ALA A 66 0.99 1.16 0.47
CA ALA A 66 2.35 0.99 -0.04
C ALA A 66 3.36 1.29 1.06
N TYR A 67 4.34 0.39 1.24
CA TYR A 67 5.42 0.56 2.22
C TYR A 67 6.75 0.76 1.51
N LEU A 68 7.19 2.01 1.40
CA LEU A 68 8.40 2.39 0.67
C LEU A 68 9.58 2.56 1.63
N ASN A 69 10.73 1.98 1.29
CA ASN A 69 11.98 2.21 2.03
C ASN A 69 12.39 3.68 1.89
N PHE A 70 12.55 4.36 3.02
CA PHE A 70 13.06 5.71 3.07
C PHE A 70 14.51 5.70 3.58
N SER A 71 15.37 6.43 2.90
CA SER A 71 16.76 6.65 3.33
C SER A 71 17.20 8.04 2.91
N LYS A 72 18.21 8.60 3.59
CA LYS A 72 18.76 9.93 3.28
C LYS A 72 19.25 10.07 1.83
N LYS A 73 19.66 8.96 1.20
CA LYS A 73 20.13 8.91 -0.19
C LYS A 73 19.28 7.92 -0.98
N ILE A 74 18.37 8.43 -1.80
CA ILE A 74 17.51 7.59 -2.64
C ILE A 74 18.29 7.11 -3.87
N SER A 75 18.44 5.79 -4.01
CA SER A 75 18.99 5.16 -5.22
C SER A 75 18.00 5.25 -6.38
N ARG A 76 18.50 5.44 -7.61
CA ARG A 76 17.68 5.43 -8.85
C ARG A 76 16.97 4.09 -9.07
N SER A 77 17.54 2.99 -8.59
CA SER A 77 16.91 1.66 -8.68
C SER A 77 15.81 1.44 -7.65
N SER A 78 15.66 2.32 -6.66
CA SER A 78 14.67 2.14 -5.59
C SER A 78 13.25 2.39 -6.09
N LYS A 79 12.30 1.61 -5.55
CA LYS A 79 10.86 1.81 -5.79
C LYS A 79 10.42 3.24 -5.48
N LEU A 80 10.91 3.81 -4.37
CA LEU A 80 10.65 5.20 -3.99
C LEU A 80 11.09 6.20 -5.06
N TYR A 81 12.28 6.04 -5.66
CA TYR A 81 12.73 6.94 -6.73
C TYR A 81 11.80 6.91 -7.94
N LYS A 82 11.46 5.70 -8.41
CA LYS A 82 10.55 5.53 -9.56
C LYS A 82 9.20 6.20 -9.29
N TRP A 83 8.67 6.03 -8.08
CA TRP A 83 7.39 6.60 -7.70
C TRP A 83 7.42 8.11 -7.53
N ILE A 84 8.53 8.68 -7.07
CA ILE A 84 8.72 10.13 -7.05
C ILE A 84 8.65 10.66 -8.48
N VAL A 85 9.34 10.03 -9.44
CA VAL A 85 9.31 10.43 -10.85
C VAL A 85 7.90 10.39 -11.42
N VAL A 86 7.10 9.35 -11.10
CA VAL A 86 5.69 9.30 -11.50
C VAL A 86 4.88 10.44 -10.88
N ALA A 87 5.04 10.68 -9.58
CA ALA A 87 4.30 11.71 -8.85
C ALA A 87 4.66 13.16 -9.24
N THR A 88 5.75 13.34 -9.95
CA THR A 88 6.22 14.61 -10.52
C THR A 88 6.11 14.65 -12.03
N ASP A 89 5.27 13.79 -12.63
CA ASP A 89 5.00 13.76 -14.07
C ASP A 89 6.27 13.61 -14.91
N GLY A 90 7.07 12.60 -14.58
CA GLY A 90 8.32 12.30 -15.28
C GLY A 90 9.53 13.15 -14.84
N ASN A 91 9.35 14.16 -13.98
CA ASN A 91 10.43 15.06 -13.59
C ASN A 91 11.27 14.47 -12.46
N PRO A 92 12.55 14.08 -12.68
CA PRO A 92 13.37 13.54 -11.61
C PRO A 92 13.66 14.60 -10.54
N PRO A 93 13.76 14.21 -9.25
CA PRO A 93 14.04 15.17 -8.19
C PRO A 93 15.43 15.79 -8.37
N VAL A 94 15.48 17.13 -8.42
CA VAL A 94 16.74 17.91 -8.52
C VAL A 94 17.67 17.58 -7.35
N ARG A 95 17.09 17.40 -6.15
CA ARG A 95 17.79 17.01 -4.92
C ARG A 95 17.17 15.74 -4.35
N ARG A 96 17.95 14.67 -4.29
CA ARG A 96 17.48 13.35 -3.81
C ARG A 96 17.38 13.25 -2.29
N ASP A 97 17.90 14.24 -1.58
CA ASP A 97 17.90 14.41 -0.13
C ASP A 97 16.79 15.35 0.36
N ARG A 98 16.15 16.10 -0.55
CA ARG A 98 15.10 17.08 -0.22
C ARG A 98 13.87 16.85 -1.07
N PHE A 99 12.93 16.06 -0.55
CA PHE A 99 11.60 15.92 -1.10
C PHE A 99 10.57 15.84 0.02
N SER A 100 9.34 16.27 -0.27
CA SER A 100 8.21 16.17 0.64
C SER A 100 7.22 15.15 0.08
N PRO A 101 7.09 13.96 0.69
CA PRO A 101 6.12 12.96 0.25
C PRO A 101 4.70 13.52 0.19
N LYS A 102 4.31 14.35 1.18
CA LYS A 102 2.97 14.95 1.23
C LYS A 102 2.67 15.78 -0.01
N SER A 103 3.57 16.67 -0.43
CA SER A 103 3.33 17.52 -1.61
C SER A 103 3.37 16.75 -2.92
N MET A 104 4.03 15.59 -2.96
CA MET A 104 4.14 14.77 -4.16
C MET A 104 2.94 13.87 -4.37
N PHE A 105 2.43 13.24 -3.31
CA PHE A 105 1.44 12.17 -3.43
C PHE A 105 0.05 12.59 -2.95
N LEU A 106 -0.07 13.27 -1.81
CA LEU A 106 -1.35 13.48 -1.14
C LEU A 106 -2.34 14.23 -2.03
N GLY A 107 -3.55 13.67 -2.15
CA GLY A 107 -4.66 14.24 -2.92
C GLY A 107 -4.60 13.97 -4.42
N LYS A 108 -3.50 13.43 -4.96
CA LYS A 108 -3.38 13.14 -6.40
C LYS A 108 -3.95 11.77 -6.76
N PHE A 109 -4.37 11.63 -8.01
CA PHE A 109 -4.86 10.38 -8.58
C PHE A 109 -3.74 9.65 -9.32
N PHE A 110 -3.75 8.33 -9.21
CA PHE A 110 -2.73 7.50 -9.82
C PHE A 110 -3.32 6.24 -10.41
N ARG A 111 -2.71 5.76 -11.48
CA ARG A 111 -2.85 4.39 -11.96
C ARG A 111 -1.82 3.52 -11.23
N PHE A 112 -2.26 2.44 -10.61
CA PHE A 112 -1.39 1.53 -9.88
C PHE A 112 -1.84 0.07 -10.02
N SER A 113 -0.92 -0.85 -9.77
CA SER A 113 -1.23 -2.27 -9.69
C SER A 113 -1.22 -2.74 -8.25
N THR A 114 -2.11 -3.69 -7.95
CA THR A 114 -2.16 -4.39 -6.68
C THR A 114 -1.64 -5.81 -6.86
N ARG A 115 -1.12 -6.36 -5.77
CA ARG A 115 -0.90 -7.81 -5.66
C ARG A 115 -1.20 -8.30 -4.27
N THR A 116 -1.52 -9.57 -4.16
CA THR A 116 -1.69 -10.25 -2.89
C THR A 116 -0.33 -10.50 -2.25
N SER A 117 -0.17 -10.10 -0.99
CA SER A 117 1.03 -10.39 -0.20
C SER A 117 0.85 -11.70 0.56
N ASP A 118 1.49 -12.75 0.06
CA ASP A 118 1.52 -14.13 0.58
C ASP A 118 2.82 -14.44 1.34
N LYS A 119 3.43 -13.43 1.96
CA LYS A 119 4.76 -13.54 2.58
C LYS A 119 4.81 -14.72 3.56
N LYS A 120 5.82 -15.57 3.39
CA LYS A 120 6.13 -16.67 4.31
C LYS A 120 6.47 -16.17 5.71
N PHE A 121 6.22 -17.01 6.71
CA PHE A 121 6.72 -16.81 8.06
C PHE A 121 8.26 -16.85 8.07
N ARG A 122 8.87 -16.36 9.16
CA ARG A 122 10.34 -16.32 9.29
C ARG A 122 11.01 -17.70 9.21
N ASN A 123 10.28 -18.75 9.56
CA ASN A 123 10.71 -20.15 9.45
C ASN A 123 10.60 -20.72 8.02
N GLY A 124 10.09 -19.94 7.05
CA GLY A 124 9.94 -20.36 5.65
C GLY A 124 8.61 -21.04 5.32
N GLU A 125 7.73 -21.23 6.30
CA GLU A 125 6.39 -21.81 6.09
C GLU A 125 5.45 -20.81 5.41
N PRO A 126 4.49 -21.28 4.59
CA PRO A 126 3.49 -20.43 3.97
C PRO A 126 2.58 -19.80 5.03
N THR A 127 2.17 -18.54 4.81
CA THR A 127 1.16 -17.91 5.65
C THR A 127 -0.24 -18.39 5.27
N PRO A 128 -1.12 -18.66 6.26
CA PRO A 128 -2.53 -18.94 6.01
C PRO A 128 -3.20 -17.86 5.16
N ALA A 129 -4.12 -18.24 4.28
CA ALA A 129 -4.81 -17.32 3.36
C ALA A 129 -5.55 -16.19 4.09
N VAL A 130 -6.02 -16.43 5.32
CA VAL A 130 -6.66 -15.42 6.17
C VAL A 130 -5.73 -14.25 6.56
N LEU A 131 -4.41 -14.44 6.46
CA LEU A 131 -3.42 -13.40 6.74
C LEU A 131 -2.92 -12.70 5.47
N HIS A 132 -3.43 -13.07 4.31
CA HIS A 132 -3.07 -12.40 3.06
C HIS A 132 -3.69 -11.01 3.05
N TYR A 133 -3.01 -10.05 2.42
CA TYR A 133 -3.52 -8.69 2.26
C TYR A 133 -3.05 -8.11 0.92
N SER A 134 -3.86 -7.24 0.33
CA SER A 134 -3.52 -6.55 -0.92
C SER A 134 -2.50 -5.44 -0.63
N VAL A 135 -1.46 -5.38 -1.46
CA VAL A 135 -0.44 -4.34 -1.40
C VAL A 135 -0.30 -3.66 -2.75
N LEU A 136 0.08 -2.38 -2.72
CA LEU A 136 0.38 -1.66 -3.94
C LEU A 136 1.74 -2.14 -4.48
N ASP A 137 1.72 -2.76 -5.65
CA ASP A 137 2.90 -3.31 -6.29
C ASP A 137 3.64 -2.26 -7.13
N GLU A 138 2.97 -1.61 -8.07
CA GLU A 138 3.58 -0.58 -8.91
C GLU A 138 2.70 0.67 -9.04
N LEU A 139 3.35 1.83 -9.05
CA LEU A 139 2.74 3.11 -9.39
C LEU A 139 3.14 3.43 -10.83
N MET A 140 2.18 3.47 -11.73
CA MET A 140 2.42 3.51 -13.17
C MET A 140 2.34 4.94 -13.72
N GLU A 141 1.32 5.68 -13.31
CA GLU A 141 0.95 6.94 -13.96
C GLU A 141 0.30 7.90 -12.96
N LEU A 142 0.60 9.20 -13.10
CA LEU A 142 -0.12 10.29 -12.46
C LEU A 142 -1.30 10.67 -13.36
N ILE A 143 -2.50 10.73 -12.80
CA ILE A 143 -3.72 11.03 -13.53
C ILE A 143 -4.18 12.44 -13.13
N ASP A 144 -4.37 13.30 -14.12
CA ASP A 144 -5.03 14.58 -13.92
C ASP A 144 -6.51 14.38 -13.62
N GLU A 145 -7.03 15.14 -12.65
CA GLU A 145 -8.42 15.01 -12.20
C GLU A 145 -9.42 15.22 -13.35
N LYS A 146 -9.06 16.02 -14.36
CA LYS A 146 -9.86 16.26 -15.57
C LYS A 146 -9.99 15.01 -16.45
N ASP A 147 -8.98 14.14 -16.43
CA ASP A 147 -8.89 12.94 -17.26
C ASP A 147 -9.31 11.68 -16.50
N LEU A 148 -9.74 11.83 -15.25
CA LEU A 148 -10.09 10.72 -14.37
C LEU A 148 -11.19 9.84 -14.96
N SER A 149 -12.28 10.44 -15.45
CA SER A 149 -13.40 9.70 -16.03
C SER A 149 -12.98 8.89 -17.26
N ALA A 150 -12.22 9.49 -18.17
CA ALA A 150 -11.71 8.82 -19.36
C ALA A 150 -10.74 7.69 -19.01
N SER A 151 -9.91 7.90 -17.98
CA SER A 151 -8.94 6.90 -17.50
C SER A 151 -9.64 5.71 -16.84
N ILE A 152 -10.71 5.95 -16.08
CA ILE A 152 -11.55 4.89 -15.49
C ILE A 152 -12.23 4.07 -16.60
N GLU A 153 -12.74 4.72 -17.64
CA GLU A 153 -13.36 4.01 -18.77
C GLU A 153 -12.35 3.16 -19.55
N LYS A 154 -11.14 3.68 -19.80
CA LYS A 154 -10.08 2.95 -20.51
C LYS A 154 -9.60 1.70 -19.76
N ASN A 155 -9.61 1.71 -18.43
CA ASN A 155 -9.26 0.54 -17.63
C ASN A 155 -10.29 -0.61 -17.75
N ARG A 156 -11.44 -0.41 -18.41
CA ARG A 156 -12.44 -1.46 -18.65
C ARG A 156 -12.10 -2.37 -19.84
N SER A 157 -11.23 -1.93 -20.73
CA SER A 157 -11.01 -2.59 -22.03
C SER A 157 -9.89 -3.65 -22.03
N TYR A 158 -9.31 -3.92 -20.86
CA TYR A 158 -8.30 -4.95 -20.64
C TYR A 158 -8.86 -6.06 -19.76
#